data_AF-A0A2I0NQH4-F1
#
_entry.id   AF-A0A2I0NQH4-F1
#
_cell.length_a   1.000
_cell.length_b   1.000
_cell.length_c   1.000
_cell.angle_alpha   90.00
_cell.angle_beta   90.00
_cell.angle_gamma   90.00
#
_symmetry.space_group_name_H-M   'P 1'
#
loop_
_entity.id
_entity.type
_entity.pdbx_description
1 polymer ?
#
loop_
_entity_poly.entity_id
_entity_poly.type
_entity_poly.pdbx_seq_one_letter_code
_entity_poly.pdbx_strand_id
1 'polypeptide(L)'
;MTRVYKSFFVGAVMILILASAGCAELPPDGESGWSGFLSSEPEETPGEPDNDPGYLTPATPYPTATKAIAGPTLSKPPETAPTQDPYVTLFNRTKVFNLTQSTDAFAFNLTSPPLIIEFDVEPKMVTREKYATSKYKNIKSGMVKQTYPSENSWFTATVRDRESGRIVAEDGFGKRFSADVHKRIFVGQMGDFLIQFSGNEVKVHVLMRAGGV
;
A
#
# COMPACT_ATOMS: atom_id res chain seq x y z
N MET A 1 8.34 61.90 2.94
CA MET A 1 9.14 61.01 2.06
C MET A 1 8.33 59.75 1.77
N THR A 2 7.52 59.77 0.71
CA THR A 2 6.70 58.61 0.27
C THR A 2 6.08 58.92 -1.10
N ARG A 3 6.91 59.07 -2.14
CA ARG A 3 6.39 59.25 -3.51
C ARG A 3 7.41 58.92 -4.60
N VAL A 4 8.08 57.76 -4.52
CA VAL A 4 9.00 57.32 -5.60
C VAL A 4 8.90 55.83 -5.95
N TYR A 5 8.20 55.00 -5.17
CA TYR A 5 8.22 53.54 -5.37
C TYR A 5 7.18 52.97 -6.36
N LYS A 6 6.32 53.78 -6.99
CA LYS A 6 5.26 53.28 -7.88
C LYS A 6 5.60 53.23 -9.36
N SER A 7 6.74 53.81 -9.79
CA SER A 7 7.08 53.87 -11.22
C SER A 7 8.08 52.81 -11.70
N PHE A 8 8.64 52.00 -10.80
CA PHE A 8 9.61 50.96 -11.17
C PHE A 8 9.00 49.56 -11.40
N PHE A 9 7.70 49.38 -11.13
CA PHE A 9 7.05 48.06 -11.22
C PHE A 9 6.33 47.81 -12.56
N VAL A 10 6.26 48.79 -13.46
CA VAL A 10 5.52 48.69 -14.72
C VAL A 10 6.44 48.33 -15.91
N GLY A 11 7.75 48.52 -15.80
CA GLY A 11 8.71 48.23 -16.87
C GLY A 11 9.19 46.77 -16.94
N ALA A 12 9.09 46.00 -15.85
CA ALA A 12 9.63 44.64 -15.77
C ALA A 12 8.62 43.52 -16.16
N VAL A 13 7.35 43.87 -16.36
CA VAL A 13 6.28 42.90 -16.71
C VAL A 13 5.98 42.88 -18.21
N MET A 14 6.59 43.78 -19.00
CA MET A 14 6.39 43.90 -20.46
C MET A 14 7.60 43.42 -21.30
N ILE A 15 8.46 42.55 -20.76
CA ILE A 15 9.59 41.92 -21.49
C ILE A 15 9.60 40.38 -21.28
N LEU A 16 8.43 39.77 -21.08
CA LEU A 16 8.31 38.31 -20.92
C LEU A 16 7.05 37.73 -21.58
N ILE A 17 6.54 38.40 -22.63
CA ILE A 17 5.44 37.91 -23.46
C ILE A 17 5.84 38.06 -24.94
N LEU A 18 6.86 37.34 -25.40
CA LEU A 18 7.08 37.12 -26.83
C LEU A 18 7.98 35.89 -27.03
N ALA A 19 7.49 34.95 -27.85
CA ALA A 19 8.16 33.76 -28.38
C ALA A 19 8.13 32.48 -27.53
N SER A 20 7.06 31.69 -27.68
CA SER A 20 7.12 30.24 -28.02
C SER A 20 5.77 29.54 -27.83
N ALA A 21 4.84 29.75 -28.75
CA ALA A 21 3.76 28.79 -29.02
C ALA A 21 3.75 28.56 -30.53
N GLY A 22 4.64 27.67 -30.97
CA GLY A 22 4.57 27.08 -32.30
C GLY A 22 3.38 26.14 -32.34
N CYS A 23 2.46 26.38 -33.27
CA CYS A 23 1.39 25.47 -33.62
C CYS A 23 1.97 24.13 -34.07
N ALA A 24 1.53 23.02 -33.47
CA ALA A 24 1.62 21.70 -34.07
C ALA A 24 0.22 21.34 -34.55
N GLU A 25 0.10 21.19 -35.85
CA GLU A 25 -1.08 20.82 -36.62
C GLU A 25 -1.38 19.33 -36.39
N LEU A 26 -2.60 19.02 -35.92
CA LEU A 26 -3.13 17.66 -35.83
C LEU A 26 -3.79 17.30 -37.18
N PRO A 27 -3.48 16.16 -37.81
CA PRO A 27 -4.26 15.70 -38.95
C PRO A 27 -5.65 15.21 -38.49
N PRO A 28 -6.69 15.38 -39.33
CA PRO A 28 -8.07 15.10 -38.96
C PRO A 28 -8.45 13.62 -39.14
N ASP A 29 -9.43 13.24 -38.32
CA ASP A 29 -10.49 12.24 -38.51
C ASP A 29 -10.14 10.81 -38.97
N GLY A 30 -10.43 9.86 -38.07
CA GLY A 30 -10.53 8.43 -38.31
C GLY A 30 -11.66 7.85 -37.46
N GLU A 31 -12.88 8.08 -37.93
CA GLU A 31 -14.16 7.64 -37.40
C GLU A 31 -14.36 6.10 -37.46
N SER A 32 -15.08 5.61 -36.44
CA SER A 32 -16.01 4.47 -36.40
C SER A 32 -15.74 3.20 -37.23
N GLY A 33 -15.66 2.05 -36.54
CA GLY A 33 -15.76 0.74 -37.18
C GLY A 33 -16.00 -0.42 -36.23
N TRP A 34 -16.95 -0.33 -35.29
CA TRP A 34 -17.52 -1.54 -34.70
C TRP A 34 -18.36 -2.24 -35.77
N SER A 35 -17.84 -3.32 -36.34
CA SER A 35 -18.67 -4.32 -37.00
C SER A 35 -18.12 -5.70 -36.67
N GLY A 36 -18.86 -6.40 -35.81
CA GLY A 36 -18.74 -7.84 -35.70
C GLY A 36 -19.53 -8.47 -36.85
N PHE A 37 -18.92 -9.45 -37.52
CA PHE A 37 -19.59 -10.54 -38.23
C PHE A 37 -18.63 -11.74 -38.28
N LEU A 38 -19.25 -12.92 -38.44
CA LEU A 38 -18.82 -14.24 -38.02
C LEU A 38 -18.04 -15.03 -39.10
N SER A 39 -17.38 -16.11 -38.64
CA SER A 39 -16.85 -17.29 -39.39
C SER A 39 -15.56 -17.07 -40.19
N SER A 40 -14.59 -18.01 -40.25
CA SER A 40 -14.51 -19.41 -39.82
C SER A 40 -13.06 -19.92 -39.98
N GLU A 41 -12.71 -20.98 -39.22
CA GLU A 41 -11.67 -22.00 -39.48
C GLU A 41 -10.18 -21.64 -39.20
N PRO A 42 -9.38 -22.52 -38.56
CA PRO A 42 -8.00 -22.22 -38.13
C PRO A 42 -6.96 -22.61 -39.19
N GLU A 43 -5.99 -21.73 -39.43
CA GLU A 43 -4.80 -22.02 -40.23
C GLU A 43 -3.58 -22.17 -39.30
N GLU A 44 -2.94 -23.35 -39.34
CA GLU A 44 -1.67 -23.64 -38.67
C GLU A 44 -0.51 -22.95 -39.38
N THR A 45 0.33 -22.19 -38.66
CA THR A 45 1.72 -21.88 -39.03
C THR A 45 2.51 -21.39 -37.78
N PRO A 46 3.86 -21.41 -37.75
CA PRO A 46 4.65 -22.16 -36.78
C PRO A 46 5.27 -21.29 -35.68
N GLY A 47 5.70 -21.96 -34.62
CA GLY A 47 6.07 -21.40 -33.31
C GLY A 47 7.04 -20.23 -33.29
N GLU A 48 6.67 -19.24 -32.48
CA GLU A 48 7.55 -18.21 -31.94
C GLU A 48 8.16 -18.74 -30.62
N PRO A 49 9.44 -18.50 -30.32
CA PRO A 49 10.04 -18.97 -29.09
C PRO A 49 9.46 -18.19 -27.91
N ASP A 50 8.59 -18.87 -27.16
CA ASP A 50 8.09 -18.43 -25.87
C ASP A 50 9.30 -18.24 -24.94
N ASN A 51 9.63 -16.98 -24.63
CA ASN A 51 10.65 -16.63 -23.65
C ASN A 51 10.06 -16.82 -22.25
N ASP A 52 9.66 -18.04 -21.93
CA ASP A 52 9.41 -18.46 -20.56
C ASP A 52 10.78 -18.73 -19.90
N PRO A 53 11.18 -17.99 -18.85
CA PRO A 53 12.44 -18.19 -18.14
C PRO A 53 12.55 -19.56 -17.43
N GLY A 54 11.58 -20.46 -17.59
CA GLY A 54 11.70 -21.88 -17.24
C GLY A 54 11.58 -22.16 -15.74
N TYR A 55 11.11 -21.19 -14.96
CA TYR A 55 10.92 -21.32 -13.52
C TYR A 55 9.58 -21.95 -13.14
N LEU A 56 8.65 -22.09 -14.09
CA LEU A 56 7.31 -22.59 -13.84
C LEU A 56 7.07 -23.83 -14.69
N THR A 57 6.65 -24.92 -14.05
CA THR A 57 6.15 -26.10 -14.75
C THR A 57 4.62 -26.02 -14.79
N PRO A 58 3.98 -26.09 -15.97
CA PRO A 58 2.54 -26.18 -16.07
C PRO A 58 2.05 -27.44 -15.35
N ALA A 59 1.09 -27.29 -14.43
CA ALA A 59 0.42 -28.39 -13.77
C ALA A 59 -1.08 -28.37 -14.10
N THR A 60 -1.68 -29.54 -14.27
CA THR A 60 -3.14 -29.66 -14.45
C THR A 60 -3.84 -29.59 -13.09
N PRO A 61 -4.90 -28.77 -12.94
CA PRO A 61 -5.69 -28.80 -11.73
C PRO A 61 -6.53 -30.08 -11.67
N TYR A 62 -6.22 -30.92 -10.67
CA TYR A 62 -6.93 -32.12 -10.17
C TYR A 62 -6.81 -33.45 -10.96
N PRO A 63 -6.37 -34.55 -10.31
CA PRO A 63 -6.55 -35.90 -10.82
C PRO A 63 -7.96 -36.44 -10.51
N THR A 64 -8.67 -36.94 -11.52
CA THR A 64 -9.88 -37.76 -11.31
C THR A 64 -9.47 -39.22 -11.15
N ALA A 65 -9.67 -39.78 -9.95
CA ALA A 65 -9.56 -41.22 -9.70
C ALA A 65 -10.93 -41.81 -9.36
N THR A 66 -11.34 -42.86 -10.06
CA THR A 66 -12.59 -43.61 -9.84
C THR A 66 -12.33 -44.96 -9.16
N LYS A 67 -13.08 -45.20 -8.07
CA LYS A 67 -13.43 -46.46 -7.33
C LYS A 67 -12.35 -47.20 -6.53
N ALA A 68 -12.49 -47.22 -5.19
CA ALA A 68 -13.35 -48.13 -4.42
C ALA A 68 -13.54 -47.58 -2.99
N ILE A 69 -14.77 -47.55 -2.46
CA ILE A 69 -15.07 -47.03 -1.11
C ILE A 69 -14.79 -48.13 -0.09
N ALA A 70 -13.65 -48.07 0.58
CA ALA A 70 -13.50 -48.59 1.93
C ALA A 70 -14.04 -47.52 2.89
N GLY A 71 -14.89 -47.91 3.85
CA GLY A 71 -15.46 -46.99 4.83
C GLY A 71 -14.36 -46.31 5.67
N PRO A 72 -14.49 -45.01 6.01
CA PRO A 72 -13.45 -44.30 6.74
C PRO A 72 -13.31 -44.82 8.16
N THR A 73 -12.15 -45.38 8.50
CA THR A 73 -11.74 -45.53 9.89
C THR A 73 -11.40 -44.14 10.42
N LEU A 74 -12.06 -43.71 11.50
CA LEU A 74 -11.76 -42.45 12.18
C LEU A 74 -10.40 -42.53 12.87
N SER A 75 -9.35 -42.14 12.16
CA SER A 75 -8.02 -41.93 12.75
C SER A 75 -7.99 -40.53 13.35
N LYS A 76 -7.73 -40.42 14.67
CA LYS A 76 -7.42 -39.14 15.32
C LYS A 76 -6.20 -38.56 14.59
N PRO A 77 -6.26 -37.32 14.04
CA PRO A 77 -5.09 -36.66 13.49
C PRO A 77 -3.98 -36.67 14.55
N PRO A 78 -2.71 -36.93 14.16
CA PRO A 78 -1.62 -36.78 15.10
C PRO A 78 -1.71 -35.40 15.74
N GLU A 79 -1.55 -35.35 17.06
CA GLU A 79 -1.52 -34.10 17.81
C GLU A 79 -0.31 -33.32 17.32
N THR A 80 -0.53 -32.42 16.36
CA THR A 80 0.51 -31.57 15.80
C THR A 80 1.07 -30.74 16.94
N ALA A 81 2.29 -31.05 17.37
CA ALA A 81 3.04 -30.22 18.29
C ALA A 81 3.01 -28.77 17.75
N PRO A 82 2.85 -27.76 18.62
CA PRO A 82 2.80 -26.38 18.17
C PRO A 82 4.03 -26.08 17.31
N THR A 83 3.81 -25.68 16.06
CA THR A 83 4.87 -25.25 15.15
C THR A 83 5.68 -24.18 15.87
N GLN A 84 6.96 -24.44 16.13
CA GLN A 84 7.85 -23.43 16.70
C GLN A 84 7.85 -22.22 15.75
N ASP A 85 7.58 -21.02 16.28
CA ASP A 85 7.65 -19.79 15.49
C ASP A 85 9.10 -19.65 14.99
N PRO A 86 9.37 -19.73 13.66
CA PRO A 86 10.72 -19.66 13.14
C PRO A 86 11.34 -18.26 13.26
N TYR A 87 10.57 -17.27 13.74
CA TYR A 87 10.99 -15.89 13.86
C TYR A 87 11.34 -15.49 15.28
N VAL A 88 12.42 -14.72 15.42
CA VAL A 88 12.84 -14.12 16.67
C VAL A 88 12.26 -12.72 16.79
N THR A 89 11.69 -12.40 17.95
CA THR A 89 11.14 -11.07 18.24
C THR A 89 12.26 -10.07 18.52
N LEU A 90 12.38 -9.05 17.67
CA LEU A 90 13.34 -7.96 17.80
C LEU A 90 12.76 -6.79 18.60
N PHE A 91 11.47 -6.52 18.42
CA PHE A 91 10.79 -5.40 19.06
C PHE A 91 9.32 -5.75 19.28
N ASN A 92 8.80 -5.46 20.46
CA ASN A 92 7.38 -5.63 20.77
C ASN A 92 6.99 -4.57 21.80
N ARG A 93 6.51 -3.41 21.31
CA ARG A 93 6.10 -2.30 22.19
C ARG A 93 4.97 -1.50 21.58
N THR A 94 4.20 -0.87 22.46
CA THR A 94 3.23 0.16 22.12
C THR A 94 3.82 1.53 22.36
N LYS A 95 3.65 2.44 21.40
CA LYS A 95 4.13 3.82 21.47
C LYS A 95 3.06 4.80 21.01
N VAL A 96 3.00 5.96 21.67
CA VAL A 96 2.14 7.08 21.24
C VAL A 96 2.98 8.03 20.41
N PHE A 97 2.49 8.37 19.22
CA PHE A 97 3.07 9.38 18.35
C PHE A 97 2.22 10.65 18.36
N ASN A 98 2.87 11.77 18.65
CA ASN A 98 2.27 13.09 18.72
C ASN A 98 3.30 14.14 18.27
N LEU A 99 2.97 15.43 18.40
CA LEU A 99 3.86 16.52 17.97
C LEU A 99 5.23 16.55 18.67
N THR A 100 5.35 16.05 19.91
CA THR A 100 6.62 16.04 20.64
C THR A 100 7.41 14.74 20.47
N GLN A 101 6.72 13.62 20.18
CA GLN A 101 7.30 12.29 20.00
C GLN A 101 6.89 11.72 18.65
N SER A 102 7.25 12.43 17.57
CA SER A 102 6.74 12.13 16.23
C SER A 102 7.52 11.05 15.50
N THR A 103 8.73 10.70 15.94
CA THR A 103 9.63 9.78 15.23
C THR A 103 10.39 8.85 16.18
N ASP A 104 10.66 7.63 15.71
CA ASP A 104 11.57 6.65 16.29
C ASP A 104 12.38 5.97 15.18
N ALA A 105 13.61 5.55 15.46
CA ALA A 105 14.44 4.91 14.46
C ALA A 105 15.36 3.85 15.05
N PHE A 106 15.53 2.75 14.32
CA PHE A 106 16.32 1.59 14.69
C PHE A 106 17.20 1.16 13.52
N ALA A 107 18.46 0.82 13.79
CA ALA A 107 19.32 0.17 12.83
C ALA A 107 19.32 -1.34 13.10
N PHE A 108 19.23 -2.15 12.06
CA PHE A 108 19.27 -3.59 12.18
C PHE A 108 19.91 -4.23 10.95
N ASN A 109 20.93 -5.05 11.18
CA ASN A 109 21.55 -5.86 10.15
C ASN A 109 20.80 -7.21 10.06
N LEU A 110 20.06 -7.39 8.97
CA LEU A 110 19.31 -8.60 8.68
C LEU A 110 20.19 -9.56 7.88
N THR A 111 20.73 -10.57 8.57
CA THR A 111 21.53 -11.66 7.99
C THR A 111 20.64 -12.78 7.44
N SER A 112 19.54 -13.07 8.13
CA SER A 112 18.61 -14.16 7.83
C SER A 112 17.20 -13.59 7.57
N PRO A 113 16.84 -13.32 6.30
CA PRO A 113 15.49 -12.90 5.97
C PRO A 113 14.44 -13.94 6.37
N PRO A 114 13.18 -13.53 6.63
CA PRO A 114 12.63 -12.19 6.43
C PRO A 114 12.65 -11.32 7.68
N LEU A 115 12.60 -9.99 7.48
CA LEU A 115 12.16 -9.04 8.50
C LEU A 115 10.66 -8.78 8.32
N ILE A 116 9.90 -8.96 9.40
CA ILE A 116 8.46 -8.79 9.46
C ILE A 116 8.17 -7.68 10.47
N ILE A 117 7.45 -6.64 10.03
CA ILE A 117 7.00 -5.54 10.89
C ILE A 117 5.48 -5.51 10.84
N GLU A 118 4.85 -5.95 11.92
CA GLU A 118 3.40 -5.88 12.12
C GLU A 118 3.08 -4.67 13.00
N PHE A 119 2.02 -3.94 12.67
CA PHE A 119 1.58 -2.82 13.47
C PHE A 119 0.06 -2.66 13.52
N ASP A 120 -0.41 -2.33 14.72
CA ASP A 120 -1.79 -2.01 15.04
C ASP A 120 -1.92 -0.54 15.44
N VAL A 121 -2.75 0.21 14.72
CA VAL A 121 -2.92 1.66 14.86
C VAL A 121 -4.25 1.98 15.54
N GLU A 122 -4.18 2.67 16.66
CA GLU A 122 -5.31 3.32 17.33
C GLU A 122 -5.24 4.83 17.03
N PRO A 123 -5.96 5.34 16.00
CA PRO A 123 -5.99 6.76 15.72
C PRO A 123 -6.89 7.52 16.70
N LYS A 124 -6.62 8.82 16.87
CA LYS A 124 -7.51 9.71 17.59
C LYS A 124 -8.85 9.81 16.85
N MET A 125 -9.94 9.44 17.50
CA MET A 125 -11.29 9.55 16.93
C MET A 125 -11.85 10.96 17.13
N VAL A 126 -12.52 11.49 16.12
CA VAL A 126 -13.22 12.77 16.15
C VAL A 126 -14.70 12.57 15.80
N THR A 127 -15.58 13.35 16.43
CA THR A 127 -17.02 13.28 16.18
C THR A 127 -17.46 14.56 15.48
N ARG A 128 -18.08 14.43 14.30
CA ARG A 128 -18.76 15.54 13.61
C ARG A 128 -20.26 15.30 13.63
N GLU A 129 -21.01 16.38 13.80
CA GLU A 129 -22.45 16.38 13.58
C GLU A 129 -22.72 16.69 12.11
N LYS A 130 -23.46 15.82 11.44
CA LYS A 130 -23.87 15.98 10.06
C LYS A 130 -25.38 15.99 9.97
N TYR A 131 -25.92 16.89 9.17
CA TYR A 131 -27.33 16.87 8.84
C TYR A 131 -27.59 15.69 7.90
N ALA A 132 -28.47 14.77 8.29
CA ALA A 132 -28.84 13.63 7.48
C ALA A 132 -30.36 13.52 7.36
N THR A 133 -30.82 13.11 6.19
CA THR A 133 -32.21 12.76 5.92
C THR A 133 -32.24 11.33 5.44
N SER A 134 -33.07 10.48 6.06
CA SER A 134 -33.26 9.09 5.63
C SER A 134 -34.72 8.88 5.24
N LYS A 135 -34.95 8.28 4.07
CA LYS A 135 -36.28 7.82 3.66
C LYS A 135 -36.62 6.43 4.19
N TYR A 136 -35.66 5.73 4.82
CA TYR A 136 -35.76 4.34 5.26
C TYR A 136 -35.86 4.18 6.78
N LYS A 137 -35.19 5.05 7.55
CA LYS A 137 -35.46 5.22 8.98
C LYS A 137 -36.36 6.44 9.15
N ASN A 138 -37.27 6.42 10.13
CA ASN A 138 -38.13 7.56 10.51
C ASN A 138 -37.35 8.77 11.09
N ILE A 139 -36.21 9.13 10.50
CA ILE A 139 -35.46 10.35 10.77
C ILE A 139 -35.97 11.37 9.76
N LYS A 140 -36.99 12.14 10.17
CA LYS A 140 -37.66 13.13 9.30
C LYS A 140 -36.68 14.18 8.75
N SER A 141 -35.65 14.51 9.52
CA SER A 141 -34.38 15.15 9.16
C SER A 141 -33.73 15.59 10.47
N GLY A 142 -32.41 15.53 10.60
CA GLY A 142 -31.77 15.90 11.87
C GLY A 142 -30.25 15.77 11.89
N MET A 143 -29.64 16.31 12.95
CA MET A 143 -28.21 16.20 13.20
C MET A 143 -27.87 14.80 13.70
N VAL A 144 -27.01 14.09 12.97
CA VAL A 144 -26.48 12.78 13.34
C VAL A 144 -25.01 12.92 13.68
N LYS A 145 -24.61 12.38 14.83
CA LYS A 145 -23.20 12.28 15.22
C LYS A 145 -22.55 11.13 14.47
N GLN A 146 -21.48 11.43 13.73
CA GLN A 146 -20.64 10.45 13.08
C GLN A 146 -19.23 10.56 13.65
N THR A 147 -18.69 9.43 14.10
CA THR A 147 -17.33 9.33 14.62
C THR A 147 -16.44 8.68 13.57
N TYR A 148 -15.26 9.26 13.33
CA TYR A 148 -14.30 8.80 12.34
C TYR A 148 -12.87 9.17 12.81
N PRO A 149 -11.81 8.53 12.29
CA PRO A 149 -10.43 8.89 12.62
C PRO A 149 -10.13 10.35 12.26
N SER A 150 -9.36 11.05 13.09
CA SER A 150 -8.87 12.40 12.82
C SER A 150 -8.12 12.41 11.50
N GLU A 151 -8.38 13.42 10.66
CA GLU A 151 -7.64 13.63 9.40
C GLU A 151 -6.15 13.92 9.67
N ASN A 152 -5.80 14.33 10.89
CA ASN A 152 -4.43 14.57 11.33
C ASN A 152 -3.76 13.32 11.93
N SER A 153 -4.52 12.22 12.13
CA SER A 153 -3.97 10.95 12.61
C SER A 153 -3.30 10.20 11.47
N TRP A 154 -2.00 9.95 11.59
CA TRP A 154 -1.25 9.19 10.60
C TRP A 154 -0.07 8.46 11.24
N PHE A 155 0.34 7.38 10.59
CA PHE A 155 1.52 6.59 10.95
C PHE A 155 2.24 6.13 9.67
N THR A 156 3.56 6.07 9.71
CA THR A 156 4.41 5.56 8.64
C THR A 156 5.51 4.72 9.24
N ALA A 157 5.65 3.49 8.74
CA ALA A 157 6.81 2.64 8.95
C ALA A 157 7.61 2.56 7.65
N THR A 158 8.85 3.04 7.67
CA THR A 158 9.74 3.04 6.51
C THR A 158 10.96 2.17 6.82
N VAL A 159 11.28 1.24 5.93
CA VAL A 159 12.53 0.46 5.95
C VAL A 159 13.42 0.95 4.81
N ARG A 160 14.61 1.42 5.15
CA ARG A 160 15.60 1.93 4.21
C ARG A 160 16.85 1.10 4.28
N ASP A 161 17.47 0.86 3.13
CA ASP A 161 18.87 0.44 3.09
C ASP A 161 19.74 1.55 3.69
N ARG A 162 20.62 1.20 4.62
CA ARG A 162 21.36 2.18 5.42
C ARG A 162 22.49 2.84 4.62
N GLU A 163 23.06 2.13 3.67
CA GLU A 163 24.16 2.64 2.83
C GLU A 163 23.65 3.59 1.74
N SER A 164 22.69 3.12 0.93
CA SER A 164 22.14 3.89 -0.19
C SER A 164 21.02 4.86 0.20
N GLY A 165 20.40 4.67 1.37
CA GLY A 165 19.21 5.42 1.81
C GLY A 165 17.92 5.06 1.05
N ARG A 166 17.99 4.09 0.13
CA ARG A 166 16.86 3.65 -0.70
C ARG A 166 15.78 3.04 0.17
N ILE A 167 14.52 3.44 -0.06
CA ILE A 167 13.37 2.81 0.58
C ILE A 167 13.20 1.40 0.00
N VAL A 168 13.28 0.41 0.87
CA VAL A 168 13.10 -1.01 0.54
C VAL A 168 11.64 -1.41 0.70
N ALA A 169 11.01 -0.94 1.77
CA ALA A 169 9.60 -1.17 2.03
C ALA A 169 9.03 -0.02 2.86
N GLU A 170 7.76 0.29 2.65
CA GLU A 170 7.09 1.36 3.37
C GLU A 170 5.58 1.18 3.34
N ASP A 171 4.96 1.26 4.51
CA ASP A 171 3.50 1.26 4.68
C ASP A 171 3.12 2.06 5.93
N GLY A 172 1.83 2.25 6.18
CA GLY A 172 1.36 3.04 7.29
C GLY A 172 -0.15 3.16 7.36
N PHE A 173 -0.62 4.13 8.13
CA PHE A 173 -2.04 4.46 8.29
C PHE A 173 -2.28 5.92 7.93
N GLY A 174 -3.34 6.17 7.16
CA GLY A 174 -3.75 7.51 6.78
C GLY A 174 -2.82 8.20 5.77
N LYS A 175 -3.10 9.47 5.48
CA LYS A 175 -2.46 10.23 4.39
C LYS A 175 -2.57 9.50 3.04
N ARG A 176 -1.45 8.93 2.57
CA ARG A 176 -1.34 8.19 1.30
C ARG A 176 -1.55 6.68 1.45
N PHE A 177 -1.66 6.21 2.68
CA PHE A 177 -1.93 4.81 2.99
C PHE A 177 -3.42 4.58 3.25
N SER A 178 -3.86 3.34 3.15
CA SER A 178 -5.22 2.98 3.56
C SER A 178 -5.48 3.29 5.04
N ALA A 179 -6.77 3.35 5.39
CA ALA A 179 -7.24 3.53 6.76
C ALA A 179 -7.30 2.19 7.53
N ASP A 180 -6.67 1.13 7.03
CA ASP A 180 -6.61 -0.15 7.74
C ASP A 180 -5.73 -0.02 8.97
N VAL A 181 -6.28 -0.41 10.12
CA VAL A 181 -5.62 -0.27 11.41
C VAL A 181 -4.63 -1.38 11.71
N HIS A 182 -4.71 -2.51 11.01
CA HIS A 182 -3.79 -3.64 11.17
C HIS A 182 -3.07 -3.89 9.86
N LYS A 183 -1.73 -3.82 9.88
CA LYS A 183 -0.91 -3.98 8.69
C LYS A 183 0.42 -4.65 8.98
N ARG A 184 1.05 -5.10 7.90
CA ARG A 184 2.32 -5.81 7.94
C ARG A 184 3.20 -5.44 6.76
N ILE A 185 4.47 -5.18 7.06
CA ILE A 185 5.55 -5.01 6.09
C ILE A 185 6.42 -6.27 6.13
N PHE A 186 6.83 -6.74 4.94
CA PHE A 186 7.72 -7.87 4.77
C PHE A 186 8.96 -7.43 3.96
N VAL A 187 10.14 -7.75 4.46
CA VAL A 187 11.41 -7.54 3.76
C VAL A 187 12.12 -8.88 3.62
N GLY A 188 12.16 -9.38 2.39
CA GLY A 188 12.69 -10.71 2.05
C GLY A 188 14.16 -10.74 1.63
N GLN A 189 14.87 -9.61 1.69
CA GLN A 189 16.27 -9.51 1.28
C GLN A 189 17.16 -9.21 2.50
N MET A 190 18.37 -9.75 2.51
CA MET A 190 19.38 -9.45 3.52
C MET A 190 19.91 -8.01 3.35
N GLY A 191 20.44 -7.42 4.42
CA GLY A 191 21.04 -6.07 4.35
C GLY A 191 21.10 -5.35 5.69
N ASP A 192 21.79 -4.20 5.72
CA ASP A 192 21.77 -3.28 6.86
C ASP A 192 20.66 -2.25 6.66
N PHE A 193 19.66 -2.28 7.52
CA PHE A 193 18.46 -1.46 7.39
C PHE A 193 18.34 -0.41 8.49
N LEU A 194 17.88 0.77 8.10
CA LEU A 194 17.30 1.78 8.98
C LEU A 194 15.78 1.66 8.94
N ILE A 195 15.19 1.24 10.06
CA ILE A 195 13.76 1.20 10.26
C ILE A 195 13.34 2.48 10.98
N GLN A 196 12.46 3.25 10.39
CA GLN A 196 11.93 4.48 10.98
C GLN A 196 10.41 4.40 11.14
N PHE A 197 9.94 4.76 12.32
CA PHE A 197 8.53 4.95 12.62
C PHE A 197 8.25 6.43 12.81
N SER A 198 7.29 6.97 12.08
CA SER A 198 6.85 8.35 12.25
C SER A 198 5.34 8.42 12.34
N GLY A 199 4.79 9.34 13.13
CA GLY A 199 3.35 9.47 13.25
C GLY A 199 2.89 10.73 13.97
N ASN A 200 1.57 10.90 14.03
CA ASN A 200 0.91 11.96 14.77
C ASN A 200 -0.50 11.53 15.17
N GLU A 201 -0.96 11.93 16.36
CA GLU A 201 -2.28 11.60 16.92
C GLU A 201 -2.66 10.12 16.80
N VAL A 202 -1.70 9.21 17.02
CA VAL A 202 -1.89 7.77 16.95
C VAL A 202 -1.18 7.08 18.11
N LYS A 203 -1.77 6.00 18.61
CA LYS A 203 -1.10 5.02 19.46
C LYS A 203 -0.90 3.76 18.63
N VAL A 204 0.33 3.27 18.55
CA VAL A 204 0.69 2.17 17.66
C VAL A 204 1.38 1.08 18.46
N HIS A 205 0.86 -0.12 18.37
CA HIS A 205 1.60 -1.32 18.76
C HIS A 205 2.43 -1.77 17.57
N VAL A 206 3.73 -1.97 17.76
CA VAL A 206 4.62 -2.53 16.73
C VAL A 206 5.22 -3.83 17.24
N LEU A 207 5.17 -4.86 16.40
CA LEU A 207 5.86 -6.14 16.55
C LEU A 207 6.83 -6.31 15.37
N MET A 208 8.14 -6.30 15.64
CA MET A 208 9.17 -6.62 14.66
C MET A 208 9.77 -7.99 14.96
N ARG A 209 9.86 -8.82 13.93
CA ARG A 209 10.42 -10.16 13.99
C ARG A 209 11.38 -10.42 12.82
N ALA A 210 12.41 -11.21 13.02
CA ALA A 210 13.34 -11.62 11.96
C ALA A 210 13.55 -13.14 11.95
N GLY A 211 13.85 -13.71 10.78
CA GLY A 211 14.23 -15.12 10.67
C GLY A 211 15.55 -15.40 11.40
N GLY A 212 15.57 -16.47 12.20
CA GLY A 212 16.78 -17.10 12.78
C GLY A 212 18.04 -16.24 12.91
N VAL A 213 18.00 -15.22 13.79
CA VAL A 213 19.14 -14.35 14.13
C VAL A 213 20.34 -15.13 14.67
#